data_AF-D9S4P9-F1
#
_entry.id   AF-D9S4P9-F1
#
_cell.length_a   1.000
_cell.length_b   1.000
_cell.length_c   1.000
_cell.angle_alpha   90.00
_cell.angle_beta   90.00
_cell.angle_gamma   90.00
#
_symmetry.space_group_name_H-M   'P 1'
#
loop_
_entity.id
_entity.type
_entity.pdbx_description
1 polymer ?
#
loop_
_entity_poly.entity_id
_entity_poly.type
_entity_poly.pdbx_seq_one_letter_code
_entity_poly.pdbx_strand_id
1 'polypeptide(L)'
;MVYICNMSKTSIQNYKQLIQSLPVKNQSAHIKKKSWARISYKGKTKIEQIVFKKDDIEISRKDILDESNADFKIIKTLMWGYPTGGRNNNIQKSLEHFILLQKILSKAENKNLSLNEANSLLNELDNIKGLGPSTWSKLLYFFNISFCNQKCQIFDLKIVDSLNKKQFCEFEEYSWKQDKQNYFKYISLLSDLANKLDASPDQIENFLFFYNLNYKF
;
A
#
# COMPACT_ATOMS: atom_id res chain seq x y z
N MET A 1 -20.25 8.63 -15.66
CA MET A 1 -21.22 8.60 -14.53
C MET A 1 -20.95 9.80 -13.64
N VAL A 2 -21.93 10.72 -13.54
CA VAL A 2 -21.89 11.89 -12.65
C VAL A 2 -22.36 11.40 -11.28
N TYR A 3 -21.55 11.58 -10.23
CA TYR A 3 -21.99 11.27 -8.87
C TYR A 3 -22.89 12.41 -8.41
N ILE A 4 -24.19 12.15 -8.28
CA ILE A 4 -25.13 13.08 -7.66
C ILE A 4 -25.04 12.83 -6.15
N CYS A 5 -24.28 13.68 -5.45
CA CYS A 5 -24.21 13.65 -3.98
C CYS A 5 -25.59 14.02 -3.40
N ASN A 6 -26.12 13.22 -2.47
CA ASN A 6 -27.29 13.59 -1.67
C ASN A 6 -26.95 14.78 -0.75
N MET A 7 -27.94 15.60 -0.39
CA MET A 7 -27.78 16.89 0.32
C MET A 7 -27.00 16.85 1.65
N SER A 8 -26.70 15.67 2.21
CA SER A 8 -25.93 15.51 3.46
C SER A 8 -24.46 15.16 3.26
N LYS A 9 -23.98 14.99 2.02
CA LYS A 9 -22.64 14.46 1.76
C LYS A 9 -21.88 15.26 0.71
N THR A 10 -20.56 15.27 0.87
CA THR A 10 -19.64 16.14 0.16
C THR A 10 -18.98 15.36 -0.99
N SER A 11 -18.71 16.00 -2.12
CA SER A 11 -17.91 15.37 -3.19
C SER A 11 -16.42 15.52 -2.88
N ILE A 12 -15.63 14.48 -3.15
CA ILE A 12 -14.16 14.57 -3.02
C ILE A 12 -13.56 15.67 -3.93
N GLN A 13 -14.28 16.06 -4.99
CA GLN A 13 -13.89 17.15 -5.89
C GLN A 13 -13.67 18.49 -5.19
N ASN A 14 -14.38 18.73 -4.08
CA ASN A 14 -14.21 19.93 -3.27
C ASN A 14 -12.78 20.08 -2.70
N TYR A 15 -12.02 18.99 -2.65
CA TYR A 15 -10.65 18.94 -2.13
C TYR A 15 -9.60 18.71 -3.21
N LYS A 16 -9.95 18.89 -4.50
CA LYS A 16 -9.07 18.68 -5.64
C LYS A 16 -7.69 19.33 -5.47
N GLN A 17 -7.65 20.64 -5.15
CA GLN A 17 -6.39 21.37 -4.99
C GLN A 17 -5.51 20.80 -3.88
N LEU A 18 -6.13 20.44 -2.73
CA LEU A 18 -5.41 19.79 -1.63
C LEU A 18 -4.83 18.46 -2.08
N ILE A 19 -5.63 17.60 -2.71
CA ILE A 19 -5.21 16.28 -3.20
C ILE A 19 -4.05 16.40 -4.18
N GLN A 20 -4.13 17.32 -5.14
CA GLN A 20 -3.08 17.58 -6.14
C GLN A 20 -1.76 18.09 -5.51
N SER A 21 -1.82 18.69 -4.32
CA SER A 21 -0.64 19.22 -3.63
C SER A 21 0.07 18.20 -2.72
N LEU A 22 -0.50 17.00 -2.51
CA LEU A 22 0.04 16.06 -1.53
C LEU A 22 1.41 15.50 -1.93
N PRO A 23 2.45 15.62 -1.06
CA PRO A 23 3.80 15.16 -1.34
C PRO A 23 3.95 13.66 -1.06
N VAL A 24 3.26 12.82 -1.83
CA VAL A 24 3.16 11.36 -1.62
C VAL A 24 4.53 10.71 -1.37
N LYS A 25 5.53 11.04 -2.18
CA LYS A 25 6.88 10.44 -2.11
C LYS A 25 7.58 10.70 -0.77
N ASN A 26 7.21 11.76 -0.06
CA ASN A 26 7.80 12.16 1.21
C ASN A 26 7.12 11.48 2.40
N GLN A 27 6.03 10.73 2.20
CA GLN A 27 5.42 9.98 3.30
C GLN A 27 6.41 8.97 3.86
N SER A 28 6.76 9.17 5.12
CA SER A 28 7.77 8.40 5.81
C SER A 28 7.23 7.67 7.03
N ALA A 29 8.02 6.71 7.49
CA ALA A 29 7.83 6.07 8.77
C ALA A 29 9.16 6.06 9.52
N HIS A 30 9.09 6.27 10.83
CA HIS A 30 10.23 6.19 11.74
C HIS A 30 10.33 4.78 12.34
N ILE A 31 11.42 4.08 12.10
CA ILE A 31 11.62 2.69 12.49
C ILE A 31 12.76 2.60 13.50
N LYS A 32 12.50 1.93 14.63
CA LYS A 32 13.52 1.64 15.65
C LYS A 32 14.10 0.25 15.43
N LYS A 33 15.42 0.12 15.39
CA LYS A 33 16.13 -1.17 15.23
C LYS A 33 15.66 -2.22 16.24
N LYS A 34 15.47 -1.81 17.51
CA LYS A 34 14.96 -2.68 18.58
C LYS A 34 13.58 -3.29 18.28
N SER A 35 12.72 -2.59 17.55
CA SER A 35 11.40 -3.09 17.16
C SER A 35 11.47 -4.22 16.14
N TRP A 36 12.60 -4.34 15.43
CA TRP A 36 12.86 -5.35 14.41
C TRP A 36 13.86 -6.43 14.86
N ALA A 37 14.52 -6.24 16.00
CA ALA A 37 15.50 -7.19 16.54
C ALA A 37 14.96 -8.63 16.62
N ARG A 38 13.70 -8.80 17.07
CA ARG A 38 13.03 -10.10 17.22
C ARG A 38 12.70 -10.83 15.91
N ILE A 39 12.77 -10.16 14.77
CA ILE A 39 12.34 -10.70 13.48
C ILE A 39 13.54 -11.33 12.78
N SER A 40 13.49 -12.64 12.52
CA SER A 40 14.53 -13.39 11.80
C SER A 40 14.16 -13.56 10.33
N TYR A 41 15.13 -13.33 9.44
CA TYR A 41 14.97 -13.49 8.00
C TYR A 41 16.33 -13.71 7.32
N LYS A 42 16.31 -14.30 6.12
CA LYS A 42 17.53 -14.55 5.35
C LYS A 42 18.24 -13.23 5.04
N GLY A 43 19.54 -13.18 5.34
CA GLY A 43 20.36 -11.99 5.08
C GLY A 43 20.19 -10.86 6.11
N LYS A 44 19.45 -11.06 7.21
CA LYS A 44 19.19 -10.06 8.26
C LYS A 44 20.42 -9.25 8.65
N THR A 45 21.53 -9.88 9.03
CA THR A 45 22.74 -9.16 9.47
C THR A 45 23.25 -8.18 8.41
N LYS A 46 23.34 -8.61 7.15
CA LYS A 46 23.79 -7.77 6.04
C LYS A 46 22.79 -6.64 5.76
N ILE A 47 21.50 -6.96 5.74
CA ILE A 47 20.43 -5.99 5.47
C ILE A 47 20.39 -4.94 6.60
N GLU A 48 20.45 -5.35 7.86
CA GLU A 48 20.43 -4.44 9.01
C GLU A 48 21.68 -3.55 9.06
N GLN A 49 22.85 -4.04 8.68
CA GLN A 49 24.06 -3.21 8.57
C GLN A 49 23.93 -2.10 7.52
N ILE A 50 23.21 -2.37 6.42
CA ILE A 50 23.02 -1.41 5.33
C ILE A 50 21.88 -0.43 5.66
N VAL A 51 20.79 -0.96 6.21
CA VAL A 51 19.57 -0.20 6.49
C VAL A 51 19.75 0.64 7.76
N PHE A 52 20.20 0.05 8.88
CA PHE A 52 20.36 0.74 10.16
C PHE A 52 21.80 1.23 10.36
N LYS A 53 22.07 2.46 9.89
CA LYS A 53 23.30 3.19 10.24
C LYS A 53 23.30 3.73 11.67
N LYS A 54 22.12 3.83 12.28
CA LYS A 54 21.85 4.28 13.66
C LYS A 54 20.81 3.35 14.31
N ASP A 55 20.46 3.60 15.57
CA ASP A 55 19.44 2.82 16.30
C ASP A 55 18.02 3.04 15.79
N ASP A 56 17.80 4.10 15.02
CA ASP A 56 16.59 4.36 14.26
C ASP A 56 16.91 4.89 12.88
N ILE A 57 15.89 4.83 12.02
CA ILE A 57 15.91 5.33 10.65
C ILE A 57 14.54 5.89 10.30
N GLU A 58 14.54 6.77 9.32
CA GLU A 58 13.35 7.18 8.61
C GLU A 58 13.41 6.63 7.20
N ILE A 59 12.34 5.98 6.76
CA ILE A 59 12.19 5.48 5.39
C ILE A 59 11.00 6.21 4.78
N SER A 60 11.17 6.83 3.63
CA SER A 60 10.10 7.42 2.82
C SER A 60 9.65 6.50 1.70
N ARG A 61 8.50 6.80 1.07
CA ARG A 61 8.08 6.12 -0.16
C ARG A 61 9.15 6.24 -1.25
N LYS A 62 9.80 7.41 -1.38
CA LYS A 62 10.91 7.62 -2.32
C LYS A 62 12.06 6.64 -2.09
N ASP A 63 12.47 6.43 -0.85
CA ASP A 63 13.60 5.54 -0.51
C ASP A 63 13.36 4.07 -0.88
N ILE A 64 12.10 3.66 -0.99
CA ILE A 64 11.69 2.30 -1.40
C ILE A 64 11.53 2.23 -2.92
N LEU A 65 10.96 3.25 -3.54
CA LEU A 65 10.82 3.32 -5.00
C LEU A 65 12.17 3.40 -5.72
N ASP A 66 13.14 4.11 -5.14
CA ASP A 66 14.49 4.26 -5.68
C ASP A 66 15.40 3.05 -5.35
N GLU A 67 14.93 2.08 -4.56
CA GLU A 67 15.68 0.87 -4.23
C GLU A 67 15.65 -0.11 -5.41
N SER A 68 16.81 -0.49 -5.93
CA SER A 68 16.91 -1.45 -7.05
C SER A 68 17.08 -2.90 -6.57
N ASN A 69 17.57 -3.11 -5.35
CA ASN A 69 17.74 -4.44 -4.82
C ASN A 69 16.42 -4.98 -4.26
N ALA A 70 15.88 -6.05 -4.86
CA ALA A 70 14.61 -6.64 -4.45
C ALA A 70 14.56 -7.03 -2.96
N ASP A 71 15.67 -7.51 -2.39
CA ASP A 71 15.72 -7.91 -0.97
C ASP A 71 15.55 -6.70 -0.07
N PHE A 72 16.30 -5.63 -0.36
CA PHE A 72 16.19 -4.38 0.38
C PHE A 72 14.83 -3.73 0.16
N LYS A 73 14.27 -3.78 -1.06
CA LYS A 73 12.94 -3.24 -1.36
C LYS A 73 11.86 -3.94 -0.55
N ILE A 74 11.88 -5.27 -0.45
CA ILE A 74 10.95 -6.04 0.38
C ILE A 74 11.09 -5.64 1.84
N ILE A 75 12.31 -5.66 2.39
CA ILE A 75 12.51 -5.36 3.81
C ILE A 75 12.16 -3.91 4.14
N LYS A 76 12.57 -2.93 3.32
CA LYS A 76 12.20 -1.52 3.50
C LYS A 76 10.68 -1.33 3.40
N THR A 77 10.00 -2.01 2.47
CA THR A 77 8.53 -1.99 2.37
C THR A 77 7.88 -2.46 3.66
N LEU A 78 8.35 -3.58 4.21
CA LEU A 78 7.80 -4.14 5.45
C LEU A 78 8.15 -3.27 6.67
N MET A 79 9.35 -2.71 6.74
CA MET A 79 9.74 -1.76 7.79
C MET A 79 8.89 -0.49 7.76
N TRP A 80 8.68 0.09 6.58
CA TRP A 80 7.86 1.27 6.38
C TRP A 80 6.39 1.01 6.73
N GLY A 81 5.83 -0.10 6.25
CA GLY A 81 4.44 -0.47 6.51
C GLY A 81 4.17 -0.95 7.95
N TYR A 82 5.21 -1.46 8.63
CA TYR A 82 5.12 -2.03 9.98
C TYR A 82 6.30 -1.62 10.86
N PRO A 83 6.41 -0.33 11.25
CA PRO A 83 7.58 0.18 11.99
C PRO A 83 7.86 -0.55 13.31
N THR A 84 6.83 -1.10 13.92
CA THR A 84 6.90 -1.85 15.19
C THR A 84 7.15 -3.36 15.00
N GLY A 85 7.33 -3.84 13.76
CA GLY A 85 7.50 -5.26 13.43
C GLY A 85 6.19 -6.03 13.28
N GLY A 86 5.06 -5.33 13.14
CA GLY A 86 3.74 -5.92 12.94
C GLY A 86 3.12 -6.55 14.18
N ARG A 87 1.94 -7.16 14.01
CA ARG A 87 1.16 -7.84 15.07
C ARG A 87 1.14 -9.35 14.83
N ASN A 88 0.90 -10.13 15.89
CA ASN A 88 0.63 -11.58 15.84
C ASN A 88 1.66 -12.43 15.07
N ASN A 89 2.91 -11.97 15.06
CA ASN A 89 4.03 -12.59 14.36
C ASN A 89 3.84 -12.69 12.83
N ASN A 90 2.96 -11.89 12.23
CA ASN A 90 2.64 -11.97 10.81
C ASN A 90 3.85 -11.66 9.93
N ILE A 91 4.61 -10.60 10.25
CA ILE A 91 5.81 -10.22 9.50
C ILE A 91 6.87 -11.33 9.56
N GLN A 92 7.08 -11.93 10.72
CA GLN A 92 7.98 -13.07 10.87
C GLN A 92 7.55 -14.24 9.98
N LYS A 93 6.27 -14.64 10.05
CA LYS A 93 5.72 -15.73 9.23
C LYS A 93 5.88 -15.46 7.74
N SER A 94 5.65 -14.22 7.29
CA SER A 94 5.87 -13.87 5.88
C SER A 94 7.33 -13.96 5.47
N LEU A 95 8.25 -13.58 6.36
CA LEU A 95 9.68 -13.62 6.10
C LEU A 95 10.31 -15.02 6.22
N GLU A 96 9.64 -15.99 6.85
CA GLU A 96 9.99 -17.41 6.72
C GLU A 96 9.92 -17.88 5.25
N HIS A 97 9.11 -17.22 4.43
CA HIS A 97 8.96 -17.46 3.00
C HIS A 97 9.71 -16.44 2.13
N PHE A 98 10.74 -15.76 2.66
CA PHE A 98 11.41 -14.63 2.00
C PHE A 98 11.85 -14.93 0.55
N ILE A 99 12.45 -16.09 0.30
CA ILE A 99 12.92 -16.47 -1.06
C ILE A 99 11.76 -16.67 -2.04
N LEU A 100 10.65 -17.25 -1.59
CA LEU A 100 9.46 -17.40 -2.42
C LEU A 100 8.86 -16.01 -2.73
N LEU A 101 8.75 -15.14 -1.72
CA LEU A 101 8.25 -13.78 -1.87
C LEU A 101 9.10 -12.98 -2.86
N GLN A 102 10.43 -13.05 -2.72
CA GLN A 102 11.39 -12.42 -3.64
C GLN A 102 11.19 -12.91 -5.08
N LYS A 103 11.08 -14.22 -5.28
CA LYS A 103 10.86 -14.82 -6.61
C LYS A 103 9.56 -14.35 -7.25
N ILE A 104 8.45 -14.36 -6.49
CA ILE A 104 7.14 -13.93 -6.98
C ILE A 104 7.18 -12.46 -7.40
N LEU A 105 7.68 -11.59 -6.52
CA LEU A 105 7.68 -10.14 -6.77
C LEU A 105 8.63 -9.75 -7.90
N SER A 106 9.84 -10.32 -7.95
CA SER A 106 10.80 -10.02 -9.03
C SER A 106 10.28 -10.46 -10.40
N LYS A 107 9.50 -11.54 -10.47
CA LYS A 107 8.87 -11.99 -11.73
C LYS A 107 7.80 -11.01 -12.22
N ALA A 108 7.13 -10.31 -11.31
CA ALA A 108 6.03 -9.40 -11.61
C ALA A 108 6.43 -7.91 -11.65
N GLU A 109 7.64 -7.56 -11.20
CA GLU A 109 8.12 -6.18 -11.10
C GLU A 109 7.97 -5.40 -12.42
N ASN A 110 7.45 -4.17 -12.33
CA ASN A 110 7.19 -3.28 -13.46
C ASN A 110 6.23 -3.85 -14.54
N LYS A 111 5.53 -4.96 -14.28
CA LYS A 111 4.59 -5.53 -15.24
C LYS A 111 3.19 -4.96 -15.07
N ASN A 112 2.53 -4.85 -16.20
CA ASN A 112 1.08 -4.69 -16.27
C ASN A 112 0.44 -6.06 -16.54
N LEU A 113 -0.28 -6.59 -15.56
CA LEU A 113 -0.90 -7.90 -15.62
C LEU A 113 -2.36 -7.81 -16.06
N SER A 114 -2.80 -8.78 -16.86
CA SER A 114 -4.22 -9.01 -17.12
C SER A 114 -4.96 -9.41 -15.84
N LEU A 115 -6.29 -9.37 -15.86
CA LEU A 115 -7.10 -9.77 -14.70
C LEU A 115 -6.82 -11.22 -14.25
N ASN A 116 -6.59 -12.14 -15.20
CA ASN A 116 -6.30 -13.54 -14.89
C ASN A 116 -4.92 -13.69 -14.23
N GLU A 117 -3.90 -13.01 -14.75
CA GLU A 117 -2.56 -12.99 -14.17
C GLU A 117 -2.55 -12.33 -12.79
N ALA A 118 -3.30 -11.24 -12.62
CA ALA A 118 -3.46 -10.55 -11.34
C ALA A 118 -4.11 -11.48 -10.28
N ASN A 119 -5.18 -12.18 -10.65
CA ASN A 119 -5.81 -13.17 -9.75
C ASN A 119 -4.85 -14.31 -9.38
N SER A 120 -4.09 -14.81 -10.36
CA SER A 120 -3.06 -15.84 -10.12
C SER A 120 -2.01 -15.34 -9.12
N LEU A 121 -1.46 -14.14 -9.34
CA LEU A 121 -0.48 -13.51 -8.44
C LEU A 121 -1.05 -13.32 -7.03
N LEU A 122 -2.27 -12.80 -6.89
CA LEU A 122 -2.89 -12.61 -5.58
C LEU A 122 -3.20 -13.96 -4.89
N ASN A 123 -3.45 -15.03 -5.62
CA ASN A 123 -3.60 -16.38 -5.05
C ASN A 123 -2.25 -16.91 -4.53
N GLU A 124 -1.17 -16.71 -5.28
CA GLU A 124 0.19 -17.08 -4.82
C GLU A 124 0.57 -16.32 -3.55
N LEU A 125 0.30 -15.01 -3.49
CA LEU A 125 0.61 -14.17 -2.34
C LEU A 125 -0.23 -14.51 -1.10
N ASP A 126 -1.53 -14.78 -1.26
CA ASP A 126 -2.42 -15.16 -0.14
C ASP A 126 -2.05 -16.51 0.48
N ASN A 127 -1.41 -17.39 -0.28
CA ASN A 127 -0.90 -18.67 0.24
C ASN A 127 0.34 -18.52 1.13
N ILE A 128 0.94 -17.32 1.19
CA ILE A 128 2.08 -17.04 2.08
C ILE A 128 1.55 -16.68 3.46
N LYS A 129 1.87 -17.53 4.45
CA LYS A 129 1.45 -17.34 5.83
C LYS A 129 1.89 -15.97 6.37
N GLY A 130 0.96 -15.26 7.00
CA GLY A 130 1.20 -13.93 7.58
C GLY A 130 1.11 -12.78 6.56
N LEU A 131 0.98 -13.05 5.27
CA LEU A 131 0.89 -12.04 4.22
C LEU A 131 -0.58 -11.75 3.89
N GLY A 132 -1.15 -10.70 4.51
CA GLY A 132 -2.54 -10.28 4.22
C GLY A 132 -2.62 -9.14 3.19
N PRO A 133 -3.85 -8.68 2.84
CA PRO A 133 -4.08 -7.62 1.86
C PRO A 133 -3.33 -6.31 2.10
N SER A 134 -3.22 -5.89 3.36
CA SER A 134 -2.40 -4.73 3.73
C SER A 134 -0.93 -4.88 3.32
N THR A 135 -0.38 -6.09 3.45
CA THR A 135 1.04 -6.36 3.22
C THR A 135 1.31 -6.52 1.74
N TRP A 136 0.55 -7.38 1.05
CA TRP A 136 0.79 -7.60 -0.37
C TRP A 136 0.48 -6.36 -1.20
N SER A 137 -0.53 -5.54 -0.87
CA SER A 137 -0.80 -4.31 -1.63
C SER A 137 0.35 -3.30 -1.57
N LYS A 138 1.04 -3.20 -0.43
CA LYS A 138 2.29 -2.42 -0.30
C LYS A 138 3.40 -2.96 -1.19
N LEU A 139 3.60 -4.27 -1.19
CA LEU A 139 4.62 -4.91 -2.03
C LEU A 139 4.31 -4.70 -3.52
N LEU A 140 3.06 -4.89 -3.94
CA LEU A 140 2.63 -4.63 -5.33
C LEU A 140 2.86 -3.16 -5.73
N TYR A 141 2.54 -2.21 -4.85
CA TYR A 141 2.76 -0.79 -5.07
C TYR A 141 4.25 -0.46 -5.28
N PHE A 142 5.13 -0.90 -4.37
CA PHE A 142 6.55 -0.55 -4.43
C PHE A 142 7.34 -1.32 -5.50
N PHE A 143 6.86 -2.50 -5.92
CA PHE A 143 7.37 -3.22 -7.10
C PHE A 143 6.76 -2.70 -8.42
N ASN A 144 6.02 -1.60 -8.37
CA ASN A 144 5.46 -0.91 -9.54
C ASN A 144 4.63 -1.83 -10.44
N ILE A 145 3.82 -2.71 -9.82
CA ILE A 145 2.96 -3.66 -10.51
C ILE A 145 1.64 -2.97 -10.85
N SER A 146 1.11 -3.21 -12.05
CA SER A 146 -0.19 -2.72 -12.49
C SER A 146 -1.11 -3.86 -12.87
N PHE A 147 -2.41 -3.72 -12.64
CA PHE A 147 -3.45 -4.66 -13.06
C PHE A 147 -4.36 -3.96 -14.06
N CYS A 148 -4.53 -4.50 -15.27
CA CYS A 148 -5.41 -3.92 -16.30
C CYS A 148 -5.16 -2.42 -16.57
N ASN A 149 -3.88 -2.02 -16.68
CA ASN A 149 -3.41 -0.63 -16.81
C ASN A 149 -3.66 0.27 -15.60
N GLN A 150 -4.07 -0.28 -14.47
CA GLN A 150 -4.27 0.45 -13.22
C GLN A 150 -3.12 0.14 -12.27
N LYS A 151 -2.38 1.18 -11.88
CA LYS A 151 -1.30 1.05 -10.90
C LYS A 151 -1.85 0.51 -9.58
N CYS A 152 -1.24 -0.55 -9.05
CA CYS A 152 -1.60 -1.06 -7.72
C CYS A 152 -1.45 0.04 -6.66
N GLN A 153 -2.41 0.15 -5.75
CA GLN A 153 -2.42 1.13 -4.66
C GLN A 153 -2.39 0.43 -3.31
N ILE A 154 -1.93 1.12 -2.26
CA ILE A 154 -1.88 0.53 -0.92
C ILE A 154 -3.30 0.41 -0.36
N PHE A 155 -3.67 -0.79 0.10
CA PHE A 155 -5.01 -1.11 0.60
C PHE A 155 -4.94 -1.75 1.98
N ASP A 156 -4.69 -0.92 2.98
CA ASP A 156 -4.61 -1.36 4.38
C ASP A 156 -5.85 -1.04 5.20
N LEU A 157 -5.82 -1.41 6.50
CA LEU A 157 -6.97 -1.20 7.38
C LEU A 157 -7.31 0.28 7.48
N LYS A 158 -6.32 1.18 7.49
CA LYS A 158 -6.59 2.62 7.58
C LYS A 158 -7.32 3.12 6.33
N ILE A 159 -6.95 2.62 5.16
CA ILE A 159 -7.68 2.91 3.92
C ILE A 159 -9.10 2.37 3.98
N VAL A 160 -9.29 1.12 4.42
CA VAL A 160 -10.63 0.52 4.56
C VAL A 160 -11.49 1.30 5.56
N ASP A 161 -10.94 1.65 6.73
CA ASP A 161 -11.62 2.43 7.75
C ASP A 161 -12.01 3.81 7.22
N SER A 162 -11.09 4.45 6.50
CA SER A 162 -11.31 5.74 5.83
C SER A 162 -12.47 5.67 4.84
N LEU A 163 -12.47 4.69 3.93
CA LEU A 163 -13.54 4.49 2.96
C LEU A 163 -14.90 4.21 3.65
N ASN A 164 -14.89 3.43 4.73
CA ASN A 164 -16.08 3.11 5.51
C ASN A 164 -16.66 4.28 6.32
N LYS A 165 -15.97 5.43 6.42
CA LYS A 165 -16.59 6.66 6.95
C LYS A 165 -17.67 7.21 6.02
N LYS A 166 -17.69 6.81 4.74
CA LYS A 166 -18.72 7.16 3.75
C LYS A 166 -19.04 8.66 3.68
N GLN A 167 -18.00 9.50 3.86
CA GLN A 167 -18.11 10.96 3.83
C GLN A 167 -18.26 11.52 2.41
N PHE A 168 -17.72 10.79 1.42
CA PHE A 168 -17.74 11.19 0.01
C PHE A 168 -18.60 10.27 -0.84
N CYS A 169 -19.43 10.85 -1.72
CA CYS A 169 -20.38 10.09 -2.53
C CYS A 169 -19.74 9.09 -3.49
N GLU A 170 -18.49 9.31 -3.85
CA GLU A 170 -17.73 8.43 -4.73
C GLU A 170 -17.40 7.06 -4.10
N PHE A 171 -17.45 6.91 -2.77
CA PHE A 171 -17.09 5.65 -2.07
C PHE A 171 -18.27 4.92 -1.40
N GLU A 172 -19.50 5.43 -1.52
CA GLU A 172 -20.62 5.01 -0.65
C GLU A 172 -21.21 3.64 -0.94
N GLU A 173 -21.18 3.23 -2.20
CA GLU A 173 -21.90 2.05 -2.71
C GLU A 173 -21.34 0.73 -2.14
N TYR A 174 -20.18 0.78 -1.49
CA TYR A 174 -19.45 -0.40 -1.07
C TYR A 174 -19.36 -0.50 0.46
N SER A 175 -19.43 -1.74 0.93
CA SER A 175 -18.97 -2.11 2.28
C SER A 175 -17.54 -2.59 2.14
N TRP A 176 -16.59 -1.73 2.47
CA TRP A 176 -15.19 -1.98 2.23
C TRP A 176 -14.65 -2.94 3.28
N LYS A 177 -13.96 -3.98 2.84
CA LYS A 177 -13.22 -4.91 3.70
C LYS A 177 -11.92 -5.32 3.02
N GLN A 178 -10.96 -5.80 3.80
CA GLN A 178 -9.66 -6.23 3.28
C GLN A 178 -9.76 -7.59 2.59
N ASP A 179 -10.09 -7.57 1.30
CA ASP A 179 -10.09 -8.75 0.43
C ASP A 179 -9.73 -8.38 -1.03
N LYS A 180 -9.58 -9.39 -1.89
CA LYS A 180 -9.24 -9.21 -3.31
C LYS A 180 -10.32 -8.48 -4.09
N GLN A 181 -11.59 -8.78 -3.83
CA GLN A 181 -12.71 -8.22 -4.59
C GLN A 181 -12.77 -6.70 -4.38
N ASN A 182 -12.68 -6.26 -3.13
CA ASN A 182 -12.62 -4.86 -2.75
C ASN A 182 -11.32 -4.20 -3.22
N TYR A 183 -10.21 -4.93 -3.24
CA TYR A 183 -8.97 -4.40 -3.78
C TYR A 183 -9.07 -4.02 -5.26
N PHE A 184 -9.62 -4.89 -6.11
CA PHE A 184 -9.82 -4.57 -7.53
C PHE A 184 -10.77 -3.38 -7.74
N LYS A 185 -11.86 -3.32 -6.96
CA LYS A 185 -12.78 -2.18 -6.98
C LYS A 185 -12.07 -0.89 -6.56
N TYR A 186 -11.27 -0.96 -5.50
CA TYR A 186 -10.52 0.15 -4.95
C TYR A 186 -9.55 0.75 -5.97
N ILE A 187 -8.69 -0.06 -6.60
CA ILE A 187 -7.72 0.45 -7.58
C ILE A 187 -8.41 1.04 -8.82
N SER A 188 -9.51 0.44 -9.27
CA SER A 188 -10.28 0.97 -10.40
C SER A 188 -10.92 2.30 -10.07
N LEU A 189 -11.55 2.40 -8.90
CA LEU A 189 -12.19 3.62 -8.44
C LEU A 189 -11.17 4.76 -8.29
N LEU A 190 -10.00 4.49 -7.71
CA LEU A 190 -8.94 5.49 -7.58
C LEU A 190 -8.40 5.93 -8.94
N SER A 191 -8.27 5.01 -9.90
CA SER A 191 -7.87 5.35 -11.26
C SER A 191 -8.89 6.27 -11.95
N ASP A 192 -10.18 6.00 -11.79
CA ASP A 192 -11.24 6.83 -12.37
C ASP A 192 -11.32 8.21 -11.71
N LEU A 193 -11.15 8.27 -10.39
CA LEU A 193 -11.13 9.52 -9.65
C LEU A 193 -9.89 10.35 -9.97
N ALA A 194 -8.73 9.72 -10.15
CA ALA A 194 -7.49 10.36 -10.56
C ALA A 194 -7.67 11.15 -11.85
N ASN A 195 -8.30 10.54 -12.87
CA ASN A 195 -8.60 11.20 -14.13
C ASN A 195 -9.54 12.41 -13.96
N LYS A 196 -10.57 12.30 -13.11
CA LYS A 196 -11.53 13.40 -12.86
C LYS A 196 -10.89 14.54 -12.06
N LEU A 197 -10.04 14.21 -11.10
CA LEU A 197 -9.36 15.16 -10.22
C LEU A 197 -8.12 15.77 -10.87
N ASP A 198 -7.66 15.27 -12.02
CA ASP A 198 -6.35 15.61 -12.59
C ASP A 198 -5.24 15.44 -11.54
N ALA A 199 -5.26 14.27 -10.89
CA ALA A 199 -4.35 13.90 -9.81
C ALA A 199 -3.87 12.46 -10.02
N SER A 200 -2.83 12.04 -9.30
CA SER A 200 -2.42 10.63 -9.29
C SER A 200 -3.29 9.80 -8.35
N PRO A 201 -3.49 8.49 -8.63
CA PRO A 201 -4.13 7.56 -7.69
C PRO A 201 -3.44 7.56 -6.31
N ASP A 202 -2.11 7.70 -6.29
CA ASP A 202 -1.31 7.79 -5.07
C ASP A 202 -1.68 9.00 -4.20
N GLN A 203 -2.02 10.15 -4.81
CA GLN A 203 -2.45 11.34 -4.08
C GLN A 203 -3.83 11.14 -3.44
N ILE A 204 -4.74 10.46 -4.14
CA ILE A 204 -6.06 10.13 -3.59
C ILE A 204 -5.93 9.14 -2.44
N GLU A 205 -5.10 8.09 -2.59
CA GLU A 205 -4.78 7.17 -1.50
C GLU A 205 -4.23 7.91 -0.27
N ASN A 206 -3.31 8.85 -0.46
CA ASN A 206 -2.69 9.61 0.61
C ASN A 206 -3.70 10.53 1.32
N PHE A 207 -4.59 11.18 0.54
CA PHE A 207 -5.71 11.94 1.07
C PHE A 207 -6.65 11.07 1.92
N LEU A 208 -6.99 9.87 1.43
CA LEU A 208 -7.81 8.94 2.18
C LEU A 208 -7.11 8.52 3.49
N PHE A 209 -5.81 8.25 3.43
CA PHE A 209 -5.03 7.78 4.58
C PHE A 209 -4.91 8.82 5.70
N PHE A 210 -4.55 10.07 5.38
CA PHE A 210 -4.31 11.11 6.39
C PHE A 210 -5.50 12.01 6.67
N TYR A 211 -6.25 12.38 5.65
CA TYR A 211 -7.28 13.41 5.78
C TYR A 211 -8.64 12.79 6.03
N ASN A 212 -9.14 11.97 5.11
CA ASN A 212 -10.46 11.36 5.29
C ASN A 212 -10.55 10.53 6.57
N LEU A 213 -9.48 9.84 6.98
CA LEU A 213 -9.48 9.10 8.24
C LEU A 213 -9.63 10.01 9.48
N ASN A 214 -8.92 11.15 9.51
CA ASN A 214 -8.77 11.96 10.74
C ASN A 214 -9.64 13.22 10.79
N TYR A 215 -10.25 13.62 9.67
CA TYR A 215 -11.07 14.83 9.57
C TYR A 215 -12.53 14.50 9.28
N LYS A 216 -13.42 15.41 9.70
CA LYS A 216 -14.82 15.45 9.30
C LYS A 216 -14.97 16.46 8.16
N PHE A 217 -15.61 16.05 7.08
CA PHE A 217 -15.85 16.86 5.89
C PHE A 217 -17.34 17.15 5.71
#